data_AF-A0A1J5WCR1-F1
#
_entry.id   AF-A0A1J5WCR1-F1
#
_cell.length_a   1.000
_cell.length_b   1.000
_cell.length_c   1.000
_cell.angle_alpha   90.00
_cell.angle_beta   90.00
_cell.angle_gamma   90.00
#
_symmetry.space_group_name_H-M   'P 1'
#
loop_
_entity.id
_entity.type
_entity.pdbx_description
1 polymer ?
#
loop_
_entity_poly.entity_id
_entity_poly.type
_entity_poly.pdbx_seq_one_letter_code
_entity_poly.pdbx_strand_id
1 'polypeptide(L)'
;TTVTLENIAISSQLFCALLRKTRVCVGENFSIFANTADGDCIIENSILRDNPPSIYMSRFEEDGENETNTGLALENIKRIPQNSIGCDFRKIVFTDTVLTNILPKLKFHENHAMESLTVVATKNEHGAGILAQKQKIRIGRI
;
A
#
# COMPACT_ATOMS: atom_id res chain seq x y z
N THR A 1 -14.63 14.14 -1.85
CA THR A 1 -14.89 13.12 -2.89
C THR A 1 -14.63 11.74 -2.32
N THR A 2 -15.47 10.75 -2.66
CA THR A 2 -15.27 9.34 -2.28
C THR A 2 -14.89 8.55 -3.52
N VAL A 3 -13.91 7.65 -3.40
CA VAL A 3 -13.43 6.77 -4.47
C VAL A 3 -13.54 5.33 -4.01
N THR A 4 -14.23 4.51 -4.80
CA THR A 4 -14.31 3.05 -4.57
C THR A 4 -13.32 2.36 -5.48
N LEU A 5 -12.49 1.48 -4.92
CA LEU A 5 -11.45 0.74 -5.62
C LEU A 5 -11.79 -0.75 -5.56
N GLU A 6 -12.24 -1.30 -6.68
CA GLU A 6 -12.76 -2.66 -6.79
C GLU A 6 -12.48 -3.20 -8.19
N ASN A 7 -12.08 -4.47 -8.30
CA ASN A 7 -11.73 -5.16 -9.55
C ASN A 7 -10.69 -4.40 -10.42
N ILE A 8 -9.75 -3.73 -9.76
CA ILE A 8 -8.75 -2.87 -10.41
C ILE A 8 -7.39 -3.02 -9.72
N ALA A 9 -6.32 -2.86 -10.49
CA ALA A 9 -4.99 -2.65 -9.94
C ALA A 9 -4.50 -1.24 -10.27
N ILE A 10 -3.94 -0.53 -9.28
CA ILE A 10 -3.41 0.83 -9.50
C ILE A 10 -1.99 0.97 -8.97
N SER A 11 -1.25 1.96 -9.46
CA SER A 11 0.10 2.21 -8.98
C SER A 11 0.09 2.60 -7.49
N SER A 12 1.15 2.24 -6.77
CA SER A 12 1.29 2.58 -5.35
C SER A 12 1.27 4.09 -5.12
N GLN A 13 1.85 4.89 -6.01
CA GLN A 13 1.76 6.37 -5.95
C GLN A 13 0.34 6.88 -6.10
N LEU A 14 -0.42 6.38 -7.09
CA LEU A 14 -1.81 6.81 -7.27
C LEU A 14 -2.65 6.46 -6.03
N PHE A 15 -2.47 5.26 -5.50
CA PHE A 15 -3.14 4.86 -4.27
C PHE A 15 -2.80 5.78 -3.08
N CYS A 16 -1.52 6.12 -2.90
CA CYS A 16 -1.09 7.07 -1.86
C CYS A 16 -1.74 8.45 -2.02
N ALA A 17 -1.82 8.95 -3.26
CA ALA A 17 -2.46 10.23 -3.56
C ALA A 17 -3.96 10.18 -3.23
N LEU A 18 -4.64 9.08 -3.57
CA LEU A 18 -6.06 8.87 -3.23
C LEU A 18 -6.29 8.83 -1.72
N LEU A 19 -5.45 8.12 -0.96
CA LEU A 19 -5.54 8.07 0.50
C LEU A 19 -5.41 9.45 1.14
N ARG A 20 -4.55 10.32 0.60
CA ARG A 20 -4.32 11.66 1.15
C ARG A 20 -5.35 12.70 0.74
N LYS A 21 -6.00 12.53 -0.42
CA LYS A 21 -6.85 13.58 -1.02
C LYS A 21 -8.34 13.23 -1.11
N THR A 22 -8.71 11.97 -0.90
CA THR A 22 -10.08 11.48 -1.07
C THR A 22 -10.49 10.56 0.07
N ARG A 23 -11.78 10.26 0.22
CA ARG A 23 -12.23 9.15 1.06
C ARG A 23 -12.17 7.87 0.22
N VAL A 24 -11.46 6.85 0.68
CA VAL A 24 -11.24 5.62 -0.09
C VAL A 24 -12.05 4.46 0.50
N CYS A 25 -12.75 3.74 -0.35
CA CYS A 25 -13.43 2.48 -0.05
C CYS A 25 -12.79 1.36 -0.86
N VAL A 26 -12.16 0.39 -0.18
CA VAL A 26 -11.56 -0.79 -0.83
C VAL A 26 -12.62 -1.88 -0.93
N GLY A 27 -12.92 -2.31 -2.16
CA GLY A 27 -13.82 -3.40 -2.50
C GLY A 27 -13.07 -4.68 -2.88
N GLU A 28 -13.75 -5.60 -3.57
CA GLU A 28 -13.18 -6.89 -3.96
C GLU A 28 -12.09 -6.76 -5.02
N ASN A 29 -11.16 -7.72 -5.06
CA ASN A 29 -10.11 -7.84 -6.09
C ASN A 29 -9.33 -6.55 -6.38
N PHE A 30 -9.10 -5.72 -5.35
CA PHE A 30 -8.27 -4.54 -5.46
C PHE A 30 -6.79 -4.88 -5.22
N SER A 31 -5.90 -4.37 -6.07
CA SER A 31 -4.45 -4.55 -5.92
C SER A 31 -3.67 -3.27 -6.18
N ILE A 32 -2.42 -3.22 -5.69
CA ILE A 32 -1.48 -2.17 -6.01
C ILE A 32 -0.19 -2.74 -6.59
N PHE A 33 0.40 -2.01 -7.54
CA PHE A 33 1.64 -2.39 -8.22
C PHE A 33 2.67 -1.26 -8.20
N ALA A 34 3.93 -1.59 -8.49
CA ALA A 34 5.03 -0.63 -8.41
C ALA A 34 4.93 0.38 -9.55
N ASN A 35 5.32 1.63 -9.32
CA ASN A 35 5.21 2.65 -10.37
C ASN A 35 6.10 2.27 -11.55
N THR A 36 5.51 2.29 -12.74
CA THR A 36 6.17 1.96 -14.00
C THR A 36 6.71 3.23 -14.65
N ALA A 37 7.78 3.10 -15.43
CA ALA A 37 8.38 4.23 -16.14
C ALA A 37 7.52 4.74 -17.31
N ASP A 38 6.57 3.94 -17.79
CA ASP A 38 5.62 4.31 -18.86
C ASP A 38 4.54 5.29 -18.40
N GLY A 39 4.41 5.50 -17.07
CA GLY A 39 3.44 6.41 -16.47
C GLY A 39 2.03 5.86 -16.36
N ASP A 40 1.77 4.60 -16.78
CA ASP A 40 0.45 4.01 -16.61
C ASP A 40 0.22 3.63 -15.14
N CYS A 41 -0.80 4.22 -14.55
CA CYS A 41 -1.12 4.05 -13.15
C CYS A 41 -2.32 3.12 -12.92
N ILE A 42 -2.94 2.58 -13.98
CA ILE A 42 -4.19 1.84 -13.88
C ILE A 42 -4.15 0.60 -14.77
N ILE A 43 -4.42 -0.57 -14.18
CA ILE A 43 -4.59 -1.83 -14.89
C ILE A 43 -5.99 -2.37 -14.59
N GLU A 44 -6.82 -2.47 -15.62
CA GLU A 44 -8.14 -3.09 -15.54
C GLU A 44 -8.02 -4.62 -15.50
N ASN A 45 -8.95 -5.29 -14.81
CA ASN A 45 -9.05 -6.75 -14.68
C ASN A 45 -7.82 -7.41 -14.02
N SER A 46 -7.72 -7.27 -12.70
CA SER A 46 -6.60 -7.58 -11.79
C SER A 46 -6.01 -9.01 -11.87
N ILE A 47 -5.42 -9.38 -12.99
CA ILE A 47 -4.43 -10.46 -13.10
C ILE A 47 -3.08 -9.76 -13.21
N LEU A 48 -2.37 -9.65 -12.08
CA LEU A 48 -0.99 -9.16 -12.07
C LEU A 48 -0.17 -10.08 -12.99
N ARG A 49 0.34 -9.51 -14.09
CA ARG A 49 1.11 -10.25 -15.09
C ARG A 49 2.46 -10.62 -14.50
N ASP A 50 2.98 -11.80 -14.86
CA ASP A 50 4.36 -12.23 -14.57
C ASP A 50 5.37 -11.32 -15.29
N ASN A 51 5.62 -10.13 -14.75
CA ASN A 51 6.60 -9.18 -15.26
C ASN A 51 8.00 -9.47 -14.64
N PRO A 52 9.10 -9.06 -15.31
CA PRO A 52 10.45 -9.42 -14.90
C PRO A 52 10.83 -8.88 -13.49
N PRO A 53 11.66 -9.63 -12.73
CA PRO A 53 12.04 -9.38 -11.34
C PRO A 53 12.48 -7.98 -10.90
N SER A 54 13.04 -7.14 -11.78
CA SER A 54 13.88 -6.01 -11.36
C SER A 54 13.15 -4.68 -11.10
N ILE A 55 11.83 -4.60 -11.27
CA ILE A 55 11.07 -3.32 -11.30
C ILE A 55 10.16 -3.11 -10.06
N TYR A 56 10.04 -4.08 -9.15
CA TYR A 56 9.02 -4.08 -8.08
C TYR A 56 9.43 -3.39 -6.76
N MET A 57 10.04 -2.21 -6.83
CA MET A 57 10.31 -1.37 -5.65
C MET A 57 9.19 -0.35 -5.45
N SER A 58 8.53 -0.37 -4.28
CA SER A 58 7.61 0.69 -3.89
C SER A 58 8.14 1.47 -2.70
N ARG A 59 8.11 2.79 -2.83
CA ARG A 59 8.52 3.70 -1.77
C ARG A 59 7.35 4.56 -1.34
N PHE A 60 7.15 4.63 -0.03
CA PHE A 60 6.15 5.44 0.63
C PHE A 60 6.88 6.49 1.46
N GLU A 61 6.82 7.74 1.01
CA GLU A 61 7.50 8.89 1.63
C GLU A 61 6.47 9.93 2.09
N GLU A 62 6.89 10.80 3.02
CA GLU A 62 6.14 11.91 3.64
C GLU A 62 5.82 13.07 2.66
N ASP A 63 6.05 12.90 1.35
CA ASP A 63 6.09 13.99 0.37
C ASP A 63 4.89 14.96 0.46
N GLY A 64 5.15 16.17 0.98
CA GLY A 64 4.17 17.24 1.13
C GLY A 64 3.02 16.97 2.13
N GLU A 65 3.20 16.11 3.13
CA GLU A 65 2.20 15.88 4.18
C GLU A 65 1.97 17.16 5.01
N ASN A 66 0.73 17.64 5.03
CA ASN A 66 0.24 18.58 6.03
C ASN A 66 -0.69 17.82 7.00
N GLU A 67 -1.00 18.41 8.14
CA GLU A 67 -1.77 17.75 9.20
C GLU A 67 -3.12 17.20 8.70
N THR A 68 -3.79 17.90 7.78
CA THR A 68 -5.07 17.47 7.21
C THR A 68 -4.94 16.28 6.27
N ASN A 69 -3.89 16.23 5.44
CA ASN A 69 -3.62 15.11 4.53
C ASN A 69 -3.25 13.84 5.31
N THR A 70 -2.46 13.93 6.39
CA THR A 70 -2.11 12.74 7.18
C THR A 70 -3.30 12.25 8.01
N GLY A 71 -4.16 13.15 8.50
CA GLY A 71 -5.42 12.80 9.16
C GLY A 71 -6.35 11.98 8.26
N LEU A 72 -6.57 12.44 7.02
CA LEU A 72 -7.41 11.74 6.05
C LEU A 72 -6.82 10.40 5.62
N ALA A 73 -5.51 10.34 5.36
CA ALA A 73 -4.82 9.10 5.03
C ALA A 73 -4.95 8.06 6.15
N LEU A 74 -4.76 8.47 7.40
CA LEU A 74 -4.89 7.59 8.56
C LEU A 74 -6.33 7.11 8.75
N GLU A 75 -7.33 7.98 8.55
CA GLU A 75 -8.75 7.61 8.58
C GLU A 75 -9.09 6.55 7.53
N ASN A 76 -8.63 6.76 6.29
CA ASN A 76 -8.80 5.78 5.22
C ASN A 76 -8.14 4.44 5.57
N ILE A 77 -6.87 4.45 5.96
CA ILE A 77 -6.13 3.22 6.31
C ILE A 77 -6.80 2.44 7.44
N LYS A 78 -7.32 3.13 8.46
CA LYS A 78 -8.03 2.49 9.58
C LYS A 78 -9.26 1.71 9.12
N ARG A 79 -9.98 2.21 8.10
CA ARG A 79 -11.19 1.57 7.55
C ARG A 79 -10.92 0.40 6.63
N ILE A 80 -9.72 0.30 6.08
CA ILE A 80 -9.36 -0.79 5.16
C ILE A 80 -9.23 -2.11 5.96
N PRO A 81 -9.86 -3.22 5.51
CA PRO A 81 -9.71 -4.51 6.15
C PRO A 81 -8.27 -5.06 6.07
N GLN A 82 -7.87 -5.90 7.01
CA GLN A 82 -6.57 -6.59 6.96
C GLN A 82 -6.51 -7.52 5.74
N ASN A 83 -5.33 -7.67 5.14
CA ASN A 83 -5.10 -8.55 3.97
C ASN A 83 -6.11 -8.35 2.82
N SER A 84 -6.56 -7.11 2.58
CA SER A 84 -7.57 -6.80 1.56
C SER A 84 -7.00 -6.23 0.26
N ILE A 85 -5.75 -5.76 0.27
CA ILE A 85 -5.11 -5.14 -0.89
C ILE A 85 -4.06 -6.10 -1.44
N GLY A 86 -4.25 -6.64 -2.63
CA GLY A 86 -3.23 -7.44 -3.30
C GLY A 86 -1.98 -6.63 -3.64
N CYS A 87 -0.79 -7.22 -3.47
CA CYS A 87 0.45 -6.63 -3.99
C CYS A 87 1.54 -7.68 -4.26
N ASP A 88 2.45 -7.35 -5.17
CA ASP A 88 3.57 -8.17 -5.64
C ASP A 88 4.92 -7.43 -5.50
N PHE A 89 5.04 -6.54 -4.51
CA PHE A 89 6.28 -5.81 -4.26
C PHE A 89 7.40 -6.73 -3.81
N ARG A 90 8.58 -6.64 -4.43
CA ARG A 90 9.79 -7.31 -3.94
C ARG A 90 10.45 -6.52 -2.83
N LYS A 91 10.39 -5.19 -2.93
CA LYS A 91 11.02 -4.28 -1.97
C LYS A 91 10.03 -3.19 -1.60
N ILE A 92 9.83 -3.01 -0.30
CA ILE A 92 9.01 -1.93 0.23
C ILE A 92 9.84 -1.10 1.19
N VAL A 93 9.79 0.21 1.01
CA VAL A 93 10.43 1.16 1.91
C VAL A 93 9.38 2.18 2.37
N PHE A 94 9.18 2.24 3.68
CA PHE A 94 8.44 3.30 4.35
C PHE A 94 9.42 4.21 5.09
N THR A 95 9.34 5.50 4.84
CA THR A 95 10.20 6.51 5.47
C THR A 95 9.35 7.60 6.08
N ASP A 96 9.27 7.60 7.42
CA ASP A 96 8.64 8.62 8.25
C ASP A 96 7.27 9.10 7.76
N THR A 97 6.38 8.14 7.46
CA THR A 97 5.03 8.45 6.99
C THR A 97 3.96 7.62 7.71
N VAL A 98 2.77 8.21 7.90
CA VAL A 98 1.58 7.49 8.37
C VAL A 98 1.14 6.37 7.43
N LEU A 99 1.58 6.38 6.17
CA LEU A 99 1.29 5.33 5.20
C LEU A 99 1.89 3.98 5.59
N THR A 100 2.89 3.96 6.46
CA THR A 100 3.42 2.73 7.10
C THR A 100 2.32 1.84 7.69
N ASN A 101 1.22 2.45 8.16
CA ASN A 101 0.06 1.74 8.70
C ASN A 101 -0.73 0.93 7.64
N ILE A 102 -0.41 1.06 6.35
CA ILE A 102 -0.98 0.24 5.27
C ILE A 102 -0.42 -1.18 5.28
N LEU A 103 0.78 -1.40 5.82
CA LEU A 103 1.45 -2.69 5.80
C LEU A 103 0.55 -3.87 6.23
N PRO A 104 -0.19 -3.83 7.35
CA PRO A 104 -1.11 -4.92 7.73
C PRO A 104 -2.32 -5.11 6.82
N LYS A 105 -2.57 -4.18 5.89
CA LYS A 105 -3.69 -4.21 4.93
C LYS A 105 -3.30 -4.90 3.63
N LEU A 106 -1.99 -4.97 3.36
CA LEU A 106 -1.43 -5.62 2.18
C LEU A 106 -1.51 -7.15 2.30
N LYS A 107 -1.85 -7.77 1.18
CA LYS A 107 -1.92 -9.22 0.97
C LYS A 107 -0.87 -9.59 -0.08
N PHE A 108 0.24 -10.13 0.40
CA PHE A 108 1.29 -10.68 -0.45
C PHE A 108 0.87 -12.04 -0.99
N HIS A 109 1.14 -12.28 -2.27
CA HIS A 109 0.85 -13.56 -2.90
C HIS A 109 1.78 -14.66 -2.33
N GLU A 110 1.27 -15.88 -2.14
CA GLU A 110 2.02 -16.97 -1.48
C GLU A 110 3.26 -17.41 -2.25
N ASN A 111 3.23 -17.26 -3.58
CA ASN A 111 4.37 -17.54 -4.46
C ASN A 111 5.37 -16.37 -4.56
N HIS A 112 5.08 -15.25 -3.90
CA HIS A 112 5.89 -14.05 -3.98
C HIS A 112 6.85 -13.96 -2.81
N ALA A 113 8.15 -13.97 -3.10
CA ALA A 113 9.19 -13.80 -2.10
C ALA A 113 9.57 -12.32 -2.03
N MET A 114 9.08 -11.63 -0.99
CA MET A 114 9.54 -10.27 -0.69
C MET A 114 11.02 -10.34 -0.27
N GLU A 115 11.86 -9.58 -0.95
CA GLU A 115 13.30 -9.53 -0.70
C GLU A 115 13.65 -8.59 0.45
N SER A 116 12.91 -7.49 0.60
CA SER A 116 13.22 -6.47 1.62
C SER A 116 11.98 -5.67 2.03
N LEU A 117 11.85 -5.46 3.35
CA LEU A 117 10.94 -4.48 3.94
C LEU A 117 11.75 -3.59 4.87
N THR A 118 11.76 -2.30 4.59
CA THR A 118 12.36 -1.28 5.44
C THR A 118 11.27 -0.36 5.96
N VAL A 119 11.23 -0.19 7.29
CA VAL A 119 10.30 0.72 7.97
C VAL A 119 11.12 1.64 8.86
N VAL A 120 11.13 2.93 8.53
CA VAL A 120 11.70 3.98 9.37
C VAL A 120 10.54 4.80 9.90
N ALA A 121 10.33 4.78 11.22
CA ALA A 121 9.24 5.46 11.89
C ALA A 121 9.75 6.13 13.17
N THR A 122 9.99 7.43 13.10
CA THR A 122 10.48 8.27 14.20
C THR A 122 9.34 8.87 15.04
N LYS A 123 8.12 8.97 14.49
CA LYS A 123 6.91 9.41 15.19
C LYS A 123 6.02 8.23 15.56
N ASN A 124 5.39 8.27 16.73
CA ASN A 124 4.51 7.20 17.22
C ASN A 124 3.37 6.87 16.26
N GLU A 125 2.77 7.88 15.63
CA GLU A 125 1.67 7.73 14.67
C GLU A 125 2.05 6.98 13.39
N HIS A 126 3.33 7.01 12.99
CA HIS A 126 3.80 6.29 11.81
C HIS A 126 3.74 4.77 12.01
N GLY A 127 3.95 4.27 13.24
CA GLY A 127 3.92 2.83 13.54
C GLY A 127 2.68 2.32 14.27
N ALA A 128 1.79 3.19 14.74
CA ALA A 128 0.73 2.85 15.69
C ALA A 128 -0.20 1.72 15.22
N GLY A 129 -0.58 1.70 13.95
CA GLY A 129 -1.44 0.68 13.35
C GLY A 129 -0.77 -0.68 13.20
N ILE A 130 0.55 -0.72 12.99
CA ILE A 130 1.33 -1.97 13.00
C ILE A 130 1.35 -2.53 14.43
N LEU A 131 1.66 -1.68 15.42
CA LEU A 131 1.81 -2.10 16.82
C LEU A 131 0.48 -2.48 17.47
N ALA A 132 -0.64 -1.86 17.05
CA ALA A 132 -1.96 -2.16 17.59
C ALA A 132 -2.55 -3.49 17.09
N GLN A 133 -1.98 -4.08 16.03
CA GLN A 133 -2.52 -5.27 15.40
C GLN A 133 -2.10 -6.55 16.12
N LYS A 134 -3.08 -7.41 16.43
CA LYS A 134 -2.85 -8.72 17.06
C LYS A 134 -2.48 -9.83 16.06
N GLN A 135 -2.82 -9.66 14.78
CA GLN A 135 -2.55 -10.66 13.74
C GLN A 135 -1.14 -10.52 13.18
N LYS A 136 -0.46 -11.65 12.95
CA LYS A 136 0.84 -11.67 12.28
C LYS A 136 0.72 -11.11 10.86
N ILE A 137 1.67 -10.25 10.48
CA ILE A 137 1.80 -9.75 9.11
C ILE A 137 2.54 -10.82 8.30
N ARG A 138 1.91 -11.32 7.24
CA ARG A 138 2.52 -12.28 6.32
C ARG A 138 3.20 -11.51 5.21
N ILE A 139 4.52 -11.64 5.09
CA ILE A 139 5.35 -10.87 4.12
C ILE A 139 5.90 -11.73 2.98
N GLY A 140 5.37 -12.93 2.78
CA GLY A 140 5.83 -13.89 1.77
C GLY A 140 5.64 -15.33 2.21
N ARG A 141 6.32 -16.25 1.52
CA ARG A 141 6.31 -17.70 1.78
C ARG A 141 7.02 -18.05 3.10
N ILE A 142 6.51 -19.07 3.81
CA ILE A 142 7.14 -19.74 4.96
C ILE A 142 7.84 -21.01 4.48
#